data_AF-A0A4Y2PMB1-F1
#
_entry.id   AF-A0A4Y2PMB1-F1
#
_cell.length_a   1.000
_cell.length_b   1.000
_cell.length_c   1.000
_cell.angle_alpha   90.00
_cell.angle_beta   90.00
_cell.angle_gamma   90.00
#
_symmetry.space_group_name_H-M   'P 1'
#
loop_
_entity.id
_entity.type
_entity.pdbx_description
1 polymer ?
#
loop_
_entity_poly.entity_id
_entity_poly.type
_entity_poly.pdbx_seq_one_letter_code
_entity_poly.pdbx_strand_id
1 'polypeptide(L)'
;MKESSFVEAVKNKSYLNNVPDIDTTRRKMYMLFSGCHRRGPGCKMIMRNDFHPVFKMAAFIGISFPCTEENKEDERKDHHFRKYYDITVTAITFVALAIAIIFAHNFTASKAMTLTYGVKYVAAFCIRCYMVIDNYKIPNVITTISQLYEDISLSIYKSLKVKIYLQSIAFTVLNIFMLVLTSLRLLYEDEVHNLPYIDGFGYNFTANGTVNVVHMLIASYFLNYSFTVFTVAVSILSCCNVHLILRRLIKSYGDSLVENIKSDSSKENFAKEFSTFRRIIYAMNEADDAMSFIVFFTYVTCISCFFNTLSGFLASNGVFEKPCLAAEMALTFIFSVIIFSTMTCSAAEVSTAGERLKQRVLCISDIVLQRNLPSDALMEFMILTDGIKTANISMTGWGMFTITRGFVLSTVGVLITYGVLLFQFG
;
A
#
# COMPACT_ATOMS: atom_id res chain seq x y z
N MET A 1 65.93 46.44 14.04
CA MET A 1 65.05 47.16 13.10
C MET A 1 64.94 46.34 11.82
N LYS A 2 63.88 45.53 11.69
CA LYS A 2 63.30 44.93 10.48
C LYS A 2 62.33 43.82 10.90
N GLU A 3 61.10 44.22 11.19
CA GLU A 3 59.92 43.39 11.00
C GLU A 3 59.59 43.41 9.50
N SER A 4 59.57 42.27 8.83
CA SER A 4 58.68 41.96 7.69
C SER A 4 59.11 40.67 7.00
N SER A 5 58.80 39.49 7.55
CA SER A 5 58.83 38.25 6.77
C SER A 5 58.05 37.08 7.39
N PHE A 6 56.94 37.35 8.10
CA PHE A 6 56.14 36.27 8.72
C PHE A 6 54.63 36.35 8.48
N VAL A 7 54.17 37.20 7.55
CA VAL A 7 52.72 37.39 7.29
C VAL A 7 52.25 36.86 5.93
N GLU A 8 53.14 36.31 5.09
CA GLU A 8 52.77 35.91 3.73
C GLU A 8 52.62 34.40 3.48
N ALA A 9 52.59 33.57 4.54
CA ALA A 9 52.46 32.12 4.40
C ALA A 9 51.06 31.55 4.76
N VAL A 10 50.06 32.39 5.07
CA VAL A 10 48.72 31.90 5.52
C VAL A 10 47.58 32.21 4.54
N LYS A 11 47.87 32.67 3.32
CA LYS A 11 46.86 33.03 2.30
C LYS A 11 46.62 32.00 1.20
N ASN A 12 46.86 30.71 1.46
CA ASN A 12 46.39 29.62 0.59
C ASN A 12 45.40 28.70 1.33
N LYS A 13 44.18 29.22 1.54
CA LYS A 13 42.98 28.43 1.89
C LYS A 13 41.92 28.64 0.82
N SER A 14 42.17 28.14 -0.39
CA SER A 14 41.16 28.07 -1.47
C SER A 14 40.71 26.64 -1.79
N TYR A 15 41.19 25.63 -1.04
CA TYR A 15 40.85 24.22 -1.27
C TYR A 15 39.88 23.60 -0.23
N LEU A 16 39.35 24.38 0.72
CA LEU A 16 38.41 23.89 1.75
C LEU A 16 36.94 24.28 1.51
N ASN A 17 36.61 25.01 0.44
CA ASN A 17 35.24 25.44 0.15
C ASN A 17 34.39 24.43 -0.65
N ASN A 18 34.90 23.23 -0.91
CA ASN A 18 34.16 22.16 -1.60
C ASN A 18 33.93 20.93 -0.72
N VAL A 19 33.88 21.09 0.60
CA VAL A 19 33.30 20.05 1.46
C VAL A 19 31.80 20.32 1.52
N PRO A 20 30.94 19.45 0.97
CA PRO A 20 29.50 19.61 1.11
C PRO A 20 29.17 19.61 2.59
N ASP A 21 28.63 20.73 3.06
CA ASP A 21 28.26 20.94 4.44
C ASP A 21 27.26 19.85 4.87
N ILE A 22 27.69 19.04 5.85
CA ILE A 22 26.91 17.92 6.38
C ILE A 22 25.58 18.43 6.94
N ASP A 23 25.51 19.69 7.38
CA ASP A 23 24.30 20.33 7.87
C ASP A 23 23.29 20.65 6.77
N THR A 24 23.73 20.88 5.51
CA THR A 24 22.79 21.05 4.39
C THR A 24 22.21 19.70 3.95
N THR A 25 22.97 18.62 4.03
CA THR A 25 22.48 17.26 3.74
C THR A 25 21.51 16.78 4.84
N ARG A 26 21.83 17.04 6.12
CA ARG A 26 20.89 16.83 7.23
C ARG A 26 19.64 17.70 7.10
N ARG A 27 19.75 19.01 6.81
CA ARG A 27 18.57 19.87 6.58
C ARG A 27 17.69 19.40 5.42
N LYS A 28 18.27 18.88 4.33
CA LYS A 28 17.50 18.30 3.22
C LYS A 28 16.82 16.99 3.60
N MET A 29 17.49 16.12 4.37
CA MET A 29 16.85 14.93 4.96
C MET A 29 15.72 15.32 5.91
N TYR A 30 15.92 16.30 6.79
CA TYR A 30 14.89 16.78 7.69
C TYR A 30 13.71 17.41 6.93
N MET A 31 13.94 18.17 5.85
CA MET A 31 12.86 18.71 5.00
C MET A 31 12.06 17.61 4.28
N LEU A 32 12.69 16.50 3.88
CA LEU A 32 11.99 15.31 3.36
C LEU A 32 11.09 14.63 4.42
N PHE A 33 11.38 14.81 5.72
CA PHE A 33 10.60 14.23 6.82
C PHE A 33 9.74 15.25 7.59
N SER A 34 9.93 16.56 7.40
CA SER A 34 9.20 17.64 8.06
C SER A 34 8.47 18.54 7.05
N GLY A 35 7.43 18.00 6.41
CA GLY A 35 6.53 18.80 5.59
C GLY A 35 5.61 19.71 6.41
N CYS A 36 5.40 20.93 5.89
CA CYS A 36 4.28 21.85 6.12
C CYS A 36 4.22 22.69 7.41
N HIS A 37 4.76 23.91 7.34
CA HIS A 37 4.25 25.08 8.06
C HIS A 37 4.26 26.33 7.17
N ARG A 38 3.22 26.52 6.35
CA ARG A 38 2.73 27.85 5.91
C ARG A 38 1.24 27.76 5.55
N ARG A 39 0.44 28.60 6.22
CA ARG A 39 -1.03 28.63 6.17
C ARG A 39 -1.53 29.53 5.03
N GLY A 40 -2.47 29.02 4.24
CA GLY A 40 -3.30 29.69 3.23
C GLY A 40 -4.51 28.79 2.90
N PRO A 41 -5.66 29.34 2.45
CA PRO A 41 -7.01 28.86 2.81
C PRO A 41 -7.32 27.50 2.19
N GLY A 42 -7.81 26.47 2.87
CA GLY A 42 -8.45 26.34 4.18
C GLY A 42 -9.23 25.01 4.25
N CYS A 43 -9.70 24.51 3.08
CA CYS A 43 -10.31 23.18 2.94
C CYS A 43 -9.44 22.18 2.15
N LYS A 44 -8.83 22.60 1.03
CA LYS A 44 -8.05 21.70 0.14
C LYS A 44 -6.88 20.95 0.82
N MET A 45 -6.42 21.42 1.97
CA MET A 45 -5.31 20.85 2.74
C MET A 45 -5.69 19.70 3.69
N ILE A 46 -6.99 19.48 3.95
CA ILE A 46 -7.39 18.65 5.10
C ILE A 46 -7.30 17.15 4.77
N MET A 47 -7.89 16.67 3.66
CA MET A 47 -7.79 15.25 3.31
C MET A 47 -6.38 14.83 2.87
N ARG A 48 -5.59 15.74 2.29
CA ARG A 48 -4.20 15.46 1.90
C ARG A 48 -3.29 15.19 3.11
N ASN A 49 -3.59 15.82 4.24
CA ASN A 49 -2.90 15.56 5.51
C ASN A 49 -3.27 14.21 6.15
N ASP A 50 -4.39 13.60 5.76
CA ASP A 50 -4.83 12.33 6.35
C ASP A 50 -3.98 11.15 5.86
N PHE A 51 -3.47 11.19 4.63
CA PHE A 51 -2.58 10.17 4.04
C PHE A 51 -1.10 10.40 4.31
N HIS A 52 -0.73 11.55 4.86
CA HIS A 52 0.64 11.89 5.20
C HIS A 52 1.41 10.80 5.98
N PRO A 53 0.86 10.12 7.01
CA PRO A 53 1.57 9.02 7.66
C PRO A 53 1.88 7.84 6.73
N VAL A 54 0.95 7.51 5.81
CA VAL A 54 1.14 6.43 4.84
C VAL A 54 2.24 6.81 3.85
N PHE A 55 2.23 8.05 3.34
CA PHE A 55 3.27 8.55 2.43
C PHE A 55 4.64 8.65 3.10
N LYS A 56 4.70 9.00 4.40
CA LYS A 56 5.96 8.97 5.16
C LYS A 56 6.50 7.56 5.33
N MET A 57 5.63 6.60 5.64
CA MET A 57 5.99 5.18 5.73
C MET A 57 6.49 4.65 4.39
N ALA A 58 5.85 5.05 3.28
CA ALA A 58 6.29 4.71 1.92
C ALA A 58 7.65 5.33 1.57
N ALA A 59 7.84 6.61 1.86
CA ALA A 59 9.12 7.29 1.62
C ALA A 59 10.26 6.65 2.41
N PHE A 60 10.01 6.23 3.65
CA PHE A 60 11.00 5.50 4.47
C PHE A 60 11.51 4.23 3.76
N ILE A 61 10.65 3.54 3.02
CA ILE A 61 11.03 2.35 2.26
C ILE A 61 11.43 2.63 0.81
N GLY A 62 11.67 3.89 0.41
CA GLY A 62 12.05 4.21 -0.97
C GLY A 62 10.92 4.10 -1.99
N ILE A 63 9.71 4.45 -1.55
CA ILE A 63 8.55 4.69 -2.42
C ILE A 63 8.14 6.15 -2.19
N SER A 64 8.69 7.06 -2.98
CA SER A 64 8.46 8.49 -2.81
C SER A 64 7.26 8.95 -3.62
N PHE A 65 6.29 9.57 -2.96
CA PHE A 65 5.15 10.21 -3.62
C PHE A 65 5.45 11.69 -3.93
N PRO A 66 5.10 12.21 -5.12
CA PRO A 66 5.29 13.61 -5.45
C PRO A 66 4.44 14.53 -4.56
N CYS A 67 5.01 15.64 -4.09
CA CYS A 67 4.25 16.69 -3.41
C CYS A 67 3.69 17.67 -4.45
N THR A 68 2.39 17.56 -4.77
CA THR A 68 1.62 18.43 -5.67
C THR A 68 1.54 19.94 -5.36
N GLU A 69 2.28 20.52 -4.40
CA GLU A 69 2.07 21.93 -3.98
C GLU A 69 3.31 22.82 -3.83
N GLU A 70 4.53 22.34 -4.12
CA GLU A 70 5.73 23.18 -3.95
C GLU A 70 6.05 24.02 -5.19
N ASN A 71 6.79 25.12 -4.99
CA ASN A 71 7.27 25.97 -6.07
C ASN A 71 7.95 25.13 -7.16
N LYS A 72 7.58 25.37 -8.43
CA LYS A 72 8.04 24.59 -9.60
C LYS A 72 9.57 24.42 -9.70
N GLU A 73 10.34 25.36 -9.15
CA GLU A 73 11.81 25.29 -9.15
C GLU A 73 12.38 24.35 -8.09
N ASP A 74 11.84 24.42 -6.86
CA ASP A 74 12.23 23.50 -5.78
C ASP A 74 11.78 22.07 -6.11
N GLU A 75 10.59 21.94 -6.72
CA GLU A 75 10.01 20.67 -7.15
C GLU A 75 10.90 19.92 -8.14
N ARG A 76 11.57 20.60 -9.08
CA ARG A 76 12.47 19.95 -10.06
C ARG A 76 13.68 19.31 -9.41
N LYS A 77 14.34 20.00 -8.47
CA LYS A 77 15.54 19.46 -7.79
C LYS A 77 15.18 18.28 -6.89
N ASP A 78 14.08 18.40 -6.16
CA ASP A 78 13.56 17.34 -5.31
C ASP A 78 13.11 16.11 -6.11
N HIS A 79 12.51 16.31 -7.28
CA HIS A 79 12.04 15.22 -8.13
C HIS A 79 13.18 14.29 -8.57
N HIS A 80 14.31 14.84 -9.01
CA HIS A 80 15.48 14.04 -9.39
C HIS A 80 16.02 13.25 -8.20
N PHE A 81 16.18 13.88 -7.04
CA PHE A 81 16.69 13.22 -5.84
C PHE A 81 15.79 12.05 -5.41
N ARG A 82 14.46 12.28 -5.34
CA ARG A 82 13.48 11.24 -4.99
C ARG A 82 13.54 10.06 -5.97
N LYS A 83 13.60 10.35 -7.27
CA LYS A 83 13.71 9.30 -8.31
C LYS A 83 14.99 8.48 -8.17
N TYR A 84 16.14 9.12 -7.94
CA TYR A 84 17.40 8.41 -7.70
C TYR A 84 17.34 7.55 -6.43
N TYR A 85 16.74 8.06 -5.36
CA TYR A 85 16.56 7.32 -4.12
C TYR A 85 15.68 6.09 -4.33
N ASP A 86 14.50 6.24 -4.94
CA ASP A 86 13.58 5.13 -5.20
C ASP A 86 14.19 4.04 -6.09
N ILE A 87 14.93 4.44 -7.14
CA ILE A 87 15.66 3.52 -8.02
C ILE A 87 16.75 2.79 -7.25
N THR A 88 17.53 3.50 -6.43
CA THR A 88 18.63 2.92 -5.65
C THR A 88 18.11 1.90 -4.65
N VAL A 89 17.07 2.26 -3.87
CA VAL A 89 16.48 1.33 -2.91
C VAL A 89 15.87 0.13 -3.63
N THR A 90 15.19 0.33 -4.77
CA THR A 90 14.61 -0.77 -5.55
C THR A 90 15.69 -1.71 -6.13
N ALA A 91 16.81 -1.17 -6.60
CA ALA A 91 17.95 -1.98 -7.05
C ALA A 91 18.56 -2.80 -5.89
N ILE A 92 18.72 -2.19 -4.71
CA ILE A 92 19.18 -2.90 -3.50
C ILE A 92 18.19 -4.01 -3.12
N THR A 93 16.88 -3.73 -3.12
CA THR A 93 15.85 -4.73 -2.84
C THR A 93 15.87 -5.86 -3.86
N PHE A 94 16.09 -5.56 -5.15
CA PHE A 94 16.20 -6.57 -6.20
C PHE A 94 17.39 -7.52 -5.98
N VAL A 95 18.56 -6.97 -5.64
CA VAL A 95 19.75 -7.79 -5.31
C VAL A 95 19.49 -8.65 -4.09
N ALA A 96 18.91 -8.06 -3.02
CA ALA A 96 18.55 -8.80 -1.82
C ALA A 96 17.52 -9.91 -2.10
N LEU A 97 16.54 -9.64 -2.96
CA LEU A 97 15.56 -10.62 -3.42
C LEU A 97 16.21 -11.77 -4.18
N ALA A 98 17.09 -11.47 -5.14
CA ALA A 98 17.81 -12.48 -5.91
C ALA A 98 18.61 -13.40 -4.98
N ILE A 99 19.40 -12.83 -4.06
CA ILE A 99 20.14 -13.59 -3.06
C ILE A 99 19.19 -14.42 -2.20
N ALA A 100 18.11 -13.81 -1.69
CA ALA A 100 17.14 -14.51 -0.85
C ALA A 100 16.50 -15.70 -1.57
N ILE A 101 16.15 -15.59 -2.85
CA ILE A 101 15.56 -16.69 -3.63
C ILE A 101 16.59 -17.80 -3.88
N ILE A 102 17.81 -17.44 -4.29
CA ILE A 102 18.88 -18.40 -4.60
C ILE A 102 19.19 -19.27 -3.38
N PHE A 103 19.31 -18.62 -2.22
CA PHE A 103 19.69 -19.28 -0.98
C PHE A 103 18.49 -19.63 -0.08
N ALA A 104 17.25 -19.44 -0.54
CA ALA A 104 16.05 -19.68 0.26
C ALA A 104 15.98 -21.12 0.80
N HIS A 105 16.48 -22.10 0.03
CA HIS A 105 16.50 -23.49 0.43
C HIS A 105 17.32 -23.75 1.71
N ASN A 106 18.33 -22.92 2.00
CA ASN A 106 19.13 -23.00 3.22
C ASN A 106 18.39 -22.46 4.46
N PHE A 107 17.34 -21.65 4.27
CA PHE A 107 16.58 -21.01 5.34
C PHE A 107 15.19 -21.63 5.53
N THR A 108 14.84 -22.68 4.80
CA THR A 108 13.49 -23.25 4.84
C THR A 108 13.53 -24.74 5.08
N ALA A 109 12.65 -25.25 5.94
CA ALA A 109 12.57 -26.67 6.26
C ALA A 109 12.13 -27.56 5.07
N SER A 110 11.52 -26.99 4.03
CA SER A 110 11.07 -27.76 2.86
C SER A 110 11.13 -26.96 1.56
N LYS A 111 11.26 -27.68 0.43
CA LYS A 111 11.22 -27.07 -0.92
C LYS A 111 9.90 -26.35 -1.20
N ALA A 112 8.79 -26.84 -0.64
CA ALA A 112 7.48 -26.20 -0.77
C ALA A 112 7.45 -24.83 -0.07
N MET A 113 8.08 -24.71 1.10
CA MET A 113 8.28 -23.42 1.77
C MET A 113 9.17 -22.49 0.93
N THR A 114 10.27 -23.00 0.36
CA THR A 114 11.14 -22.22 -0.54
C THR A 114 10.35 -21.57 -1.67
N LEU A 115 9.51 -22.35 -2.35
CA LEU A 115 8.68 -21.87 -3.48
C LEU A 115 7.68 -20.80 -3.02
N THR A 116 6.95 -21.06 -1.93
CA THR A 116 5.92 -20.14 -1.43
C THR A 116 6.51 -18.82 -0.88
N TYR A 117 7.67 -18.86 -0.23
CA TYR A 117 8.44 -17.65 0.11
C TYR A 117 8.90 -16.90 -1.13
N GLY A 118 9.39 -17.61 -2.15
CA GLY A 118 9.79 -17.01 -3.43
C GLY A 118 8.64 -16.24 -4.08
N VAL A 119 7.46 -16.88 -4.21
CA VAL A 119 6.26 -16.23 -4.77
C VAL A 119 5.83 -15.02 -3.94
N LYS A 120 5.84 -15.12 -2.61
CA LYS A 120 5.54 -14.00 -1.70
C LYS A 120 6.47 -12.80 -1.95
N TYR A 121 7.78 -13.05 -2.02
CA TYR A 121 8.76 -11.98 -2.19
C TYR A 121 8.71 -11.36 -3.59
N VAL A 122 8.54 -12.17 -4.63
CA VAL A 122 8.36 -11.67 -6.01
C VAL A 122 7.08 -10.83 -6.10
N ALA A 123 5.97 -11.29 -5.52
CA ALA A 123 4.72 -10.54 -5.51
C ALA A 123 4.87 -9.17 -4.83
N ALA A 124 5.49 -9.12 -3.65
CA ALA A 124 5.76 -7.87 -2.96
C ALA A 124 6.71 -6.95 -3.73
N PHE A 125 7.71 -7.51 -4.41
CA PHE A 125 8.60 -6.75 -5.27
C PHE A 125 7.89 -6.19 -6.50
N CYS A 126 6.96 -6.93 -7.11
CA CYS A 126 6.09 -6.43 -8.18
C CYS A 126 5.25 -5.24 -7.71
N ILE A 127 4.64 -5.33 -6.51
CA ILE A 127 3.90 -4.23 -5.90
C ILE A 127 4.81 -3.00 -5.76
N ARG A 128 6.01 -3.19 -5.21
CA ARG A 128 7.00 -2.13 -5.06
C ARG A 128 7.32 -1.45 -6.38
N CYS A 129 7.66 -2.23 -7.40
CA CYS A 129 8.00 -1.71 -8.73
C CYS A 129 6.86 -0.89 -9.31
N TYR A 130 5.63 -1.40 -9.20
CA TYR A 130 4.44 -0.68 -9.64
C TYR A 130 4.25 0.64 -8.89
N MET A 131 4.37 0.65 -7.56
CA MET A 131 4.26 1.88 -6.76
C MET A 131 5.35 2.91 -7.05
N VAL A 132 6.55 2.47 -7.47
CA VAL A 132 7.65 3.37 -7.87
C VAL A 132 7.45 3.92 -9.28
N ILE A 133 7.02 3.08 -10.23
CA ILE A 133 6.79 3.48 -11.62
C ILE A 133 5.57 4.42 -11.72
N ASP A 134 4.46 4.04 -11.08
CA ASP A 134 3.19 4.77 -11.11
C ASP A 134 2.97 5.60 -9.83
N ASN A 135 4.05 6.13 -9.24
CA ASN A 135 4.01 6.87 -7.98
C ASN A 135 3.15 8.15 -8.00
N TYR A 136 2.73 8.65 -9.16
CA TYR A 136 1.82 9.79 -9.27
C TYR A 136 0.34 9.39 -9.25
N LYS A 137 -0.02 8.15 -9.60
CA LYS A 137 -1.42 7.73 -9.74
C LYS A 137 -2.15 7.75 -8.39
N ILE A 138 -1.55 7.18 -7.35
CA ILE A 138 -2.18 7.07 -6.02
C ILE A 138 -2.47 8.46 -5.41
N PRO A 139 -1.51 9.41 -5.33
CA PRO A 139 -1.80 10.75 -4.82
C PRO A 139 -2.83 11.52 -5.67
N ASN A 140 -2.79 11.36 -6.99
CA ASN A 140 -3.76 12.00 -7.88
C ASN A 140 -5.17 11.48 -7.62
N VAL A 141 -5.36 10.17 -7.54
CA VAL A 141 -6.65 9.54 -7.20
C VAL A 141 -7.15 10.04 -5.85
N ILE A 142 -6.30 10.04 -4.82
CA ILE A 142 -6.67 10.55 -3.50
C ILE A 142 -7.14 12.00 -3.61
N THR A 143 -6.39 12.85 -4.33
CA THR A 143 -6.72 14.26 -4.52
C THR A 143 -8.06 14.44 -5.26
N THR A 144 -8.29 13.69 -6.34
CA THR A 144 -9.52 13.74 -7.14
C THR A 144 -10.73 13.31 -6.32
N ILE A 145 -10.65 12.20 -5.58
CA ILE A 145 -11.71 11.73 -4.68
C ILE A 145 -11.95 12.74 -3.56
N SER A 146 -10.89 13.32 -3.00
CA SER A 146 -10.99 14.32 -1.93
C SER A 146 -11.71 15.59 -2.39
N GLN A 147 -11.34 16.13 -3.54
CA GLN A 147 -11.99 17.31 -4.12
C GLN A 147 -13.47 17.02 -4.40
N LEU A 148 -13.77 15.85 -4.97
CA LEU A 148 -15.15 15.46 -5.23
C LEU A 148 -15.95 15.23 -3.94
N TYR A 149 -15.31 14.74 -2.88
CA TYR A 149 -15.93 14.61 -1.57
C TYR A 149 -16.26 15.97 -0.94
N GLU A 150 -15.34 16.93 -1.04
CA GLU A 150 -15.55 18.31 -0.57
C GLU A 150 -16.70 18.99 -1.34
N ASP A 151 -16.79 18.78 -2.66
CA ASP A 151 -17.86 19.32 -3.50
C ASP A 151 -19.25 18.80 -3.09
N ILE A 152 -19.35 17.54 -2.66
CA ILE A 152 -20.63 16.87 -2.33
C ILE A 152 -21.00 17.04 -0.85
N SER A 153 -20.03 16.99 0.05
CA SER A 153 -20.24 16.96 1.50
C SER A 153 -19.97 18.34 2.11
N LEU A 154 -20.79 19.34 1.74
CA LEU A 154 -20.62 20.74 2.18
C LEU A 154 -20.75 20.97 3.70
N SER A 155 -21.15 19.97 4.51
CA SER A 155 -21.49 20.21 5.92
C SER A 155 -20.87 19.28 6.98
N ILE A 156 -20.35 18.09 6.66
CA ILE A 156 -19.86 17.13 7.70
C ILE A 156 -18.64 16.31 7.22
N TYR A 157 -17.50 16.96 7.00
CA TYR A 157 -16.24 16.22 6.87
C TYR A 157 -15.75 15.74 8.24
N LYS A 158 -15.88 14.44 8.52
CA LYS A 158 -15.24 13.82 9.68
C LYS A 158 -13.85 13.31 9.28
N SER A 159 -12.82 14.05 9.70
CA SER A 159 -11.40 13.71 9.45
C SER A 159 -11.11 12.24 9.75
N LEU A 160 -10.41 11.59 8.82
CA LEU A 160 -9.93 10.22 8.92
C LEU A 160 -8.55 10.13 9.54
N LYS A 161 -7.86 11.27 9.71
CA LYS A 161 -6.47 11.37 10.17
C LYS A 161 -6.15 10.48 11.34
N VAL A 162 -6.93 10.55 12.42
CA VAL A 162 -6.66 9.80 13.65
C VAL A 162 -6.73 8.29 13.40
N LYS A 163 -7.70 7.84 12.59
CA LYS A 163 -7.85 6.44 12.24
C LYS A 163 -6.68 5.95 11.38
N ILE A 164 -6.31 6.70 10.33
CA ILE A 164 -5.20 6.35 9.44
C ILE A 164 -3.87 6.34 10.21
N TYR A 165 -3.67 7.32 11.08
CA TYR A 165 -2.48 7.43 11.92
C TYR A 165 -2.37 6.26 12.89
N LEU A 166 -3.45 5.91 13.59
CA LEU A 166 -3.48 4.77 14.50
C LEU A 166 -3.23 3.45 13.76
N GLN A 167 -3.83 3.27 12.57
CA GLN A 167 -3.57 2.11 11.72
C GLN A 167 -2.10 2.06 11.30
N SER A 168 -1.52 3.17 10.85
CA SER A 168 -0.12 3.24 10.42
C SER A 168 0.84 2.89 11.57
N ILE A 169 0.58 3.41 12.77
CA ILE A 169 1.34 3.05 13.97
C ILE A 169 1.19 1.57 14.29
N ALA A 170 -0.03 1.05 14.32
CA ALA A 170 -0.29 -0.35 14.63
C ALA A 170 0.46 -1.28 13.67
N PHE A 171 0.38 -1.02 12.35
CA PHE A 171 1.14 -1.77 11.34
C PHE A 171 2.66 -1.62 11.52
N THR A 172 3.16 -0.43 11.86
CA THR A 172 4.59 -0.21 12.09
C THR A 172 5.10 -1.01 13.29
N VAL A 173 4.39 -0.95 14.43
CA VAL A 173 4.73 -1.73 15.64
C VAL A 173 4.70 -3.22 15.33
N LEU A 174 3.69 -3.67 14.60
CA LEU A 174 3.54 -5.05 14.20
C LEU A 174 4.69 -5.53 13.31
N ASN A 175 5.10 -4.70 12.34
CA ASN A 175 6.22 -5.00 11.46
C ASN A 175 7.54 -5.05 12.23
N ILE A 176 7.77 -4.14 13.18
CA ILE A 176 8.93 -4.18 14.07
C ILE A 176 8.95 -5.46 14.88
N PHE A 177 7.80 -5.87 15.44
CA PHE A 177 7.69 -7.11 16.20
C PHE A 177 8.01 -8.34 15.33
N MET A 178 7.47 -8.41 14.12
CA MET A 178 7.79 -9.48 13.16
C MET A 178 9.27 -9.49 12.78
N LEU A 179 9.90 -8.31 12.65
CA LEU A 179 11.33 -8.21 12.39
C LEU A 179 12.16 -8.73 13.55
N VAL A 180 11.78 -8.43 14.80
CA VAL A 180 12.46 -8.96 15.98
C VAL A 180 12.35 -10.48 16.01
N LEU A 181 11.18 -11.06 15.73
CA LEU A 181 11.00 -12.51 15.69
C LEU A 181 11.86 -13.17 14.60
N THR A 182 11.87 -12.61 13.39
CA THR A 182 12.71 -13.12 12.30
C THR A 182 14.20 -13.00 12.65
N SER A 183 14.64 -11.91 13.29
CA SER A 183 16.02 -11.78 13.78
C SER A 183 16.37 -12.81 14.85
N LEU A 184 15.48 -13.03 15.83
CA LEU A 184 15.69 -14.05 16.86
C LEU A 184 15.77 -15.45 16.27
N ARG A 185 14.93 -15.76 15.28
CA ARG A 185 15.01 -17.01 14.53
C ARG A 185 16.38 -17.17 13.87
N LEU A 186 16.84 -16.16 13.13
CA LEU A 186 18.13 -16.21 12.44
C LEU A 186 19.31 -16.36 13.41
N LEU A 187 19.21 -15.83 14.64
CA LEU A 187 20.22 -15.98 15.68
C LEU A 187 20.20 -17.36 16.36
N TYR A 188 19.04 -18.01 16.45
CA TYR A 188 18.88 -19.30 17.15
C TYR A 188 19.15 -20.50 16.25
N GLU A 189 19.27 -20.30 14.94
CA GLU A 189 19.50 -21.36 13.97
C GLU A 189 21.01 -21.67 13.88
N ASP A 190 21.54 -22.33 14.93
CA ASP A 190 22.94 -22.78 15.04
C ASP A 190 23.41 -23.59 13.82
N GLU A 191 22.48 -24.22 13.10
CA GLU A 191 22.74 -24.96 11.87
C GLU A 191 23.28 -24.05 10.76
N VAL A 192 22.81 -22.80 10.64
CA VAL A 192 23.27 -21.86 9.60
C VAL A 192 24.73 -21.48 9.81
N HIS A 193 25.16 -21.37 11.06
CA HIS A 193 26.55 -21.04 11.40
C HIS A 193 27.51 -22.22 11.24
N ASN A 194 27.00 -23.46 11.20
CA ASN A 194 27.80 -24.68 11.11
C ASN A 194 27.75 -25.38 9.74
N LEU A 195 27.17 -24.75 8.71
CA LEU A 195 27.12 -25.29 7.35
C LEU A 195 28.55 -25.43 6.77
N PRO A 196 29.04 -26.66 6.49
CA PRO A 196 30.40 -26.87 5.98
C PRO A 196 30.57 -26.38 4.54
N TYR A 197 29.47 -26.23 3.80
CA TYR A 197 29.40 -25.67 2.45
C TYR A 197 28.06 -24.97 2.26
N ILE A 198 28.05 -23.93 1.43
CA ILE A 198 26.83 -23.31 0.92
C ILE A 198 26.69 -23.73 -0.54
N ASP A 199 25.63 -24.45 -0.88
CA ASP A 199 25.29 -24.78 -2.26
C ASP A 199 24.50 -23.61 -2.87
N GLY A 200 25.01 -23.06 -3.98
CA GLY A 200 24.31 -22.09 -4.82
C GLY A 200 24.37 -22.53 -6.27
N PHE A 201 23.26 -23.04 -6.81
CA PHE A 201 23.16 -23.54 -8.20
C PHE A 201 24.27 -24.55 -8.58
N GLY A 202 24.64 -25.46 -7.69
CA GLY A 202 25.67 -26.48 -7.95
C GLY A 202 27.10 -25.98 -7.75
N TYR A 203 27.30 -24.76 -7.24
CA TYR A 203 28.58 -24.28 -6.75
C TYR A 203 28.64 -24.39 -5.23
N ASN A 204 29.64 -25.13 -4.74
CA ASN A 204 29.91 -25.28 -3.31
C ASN A 204 30.94 -24.24 -2.86
N PHE A 205 30.54 -23.29 -2.02
CA PHE A 205 31.45 -22.33 -1.39
C PHE A 205 32.07 -22.94 -0.11
N THR A 206 33.40 -22.94 0.02
CA THR A 206 34.13 -23.58 1.14
C THR A 206 34.40 -22.66 2.34
N ALA A 207 34.54 -23.27 3.53
CA ALA A 207 34.52 -22.70 4.88
C ALA A 207 35.47 -21.52 5.22
N ASN A 208 36.59 -21.30 4.52
CA ASN A 208 37.57 -20.28 4.96
C ASN A 208 37.14 -18.82 4.69
N GLY A 209 36.03 -18.60 3.98
CA GLY A 209 35.39 -17.28 3.82
C GLY A 209 33.93 -17.23 4.27
N THR A 210 33.41 -18.28 4.93
CA THR A 210 31.96 -18.46 5.13
C THR A 210 31.33 -17.50 6.12
N VAL A 211 32.06 -17.00 7.11
CA VAL A 211 31.47 -16.09 8.11
C VAL A 211 30.92 -14.84 7.43
N ASN A 212 31.72 -14.16 6.60
CA ASN A 212 31.26 -12.95 5.90
C ASN A 212 30.13 -13.24 4.90
N VAL A 213 30.18 -14.39 4.22
CA VAL A 213 29.12 -14.81 3.28
C VAL A 213 27.82 -15.09 4.03
N VAL A 214 27.85 -15.86 5.13
CA VAL A 214 26.67 -16.13 5.97
C VAL A 214 26.08 -14.84 6.51
N HIS A 215 26.89 -13.90 7.01
CA HIS A 215 26.39 -12.60 7.46
C HIS A 215 25.75 -11.80 6.31
N MET A 216 26.33 -11.83 5.11
CA MET A 216 25.75 -11.20 3.93
C MET A 216 24.41 -11.84 3.53
N LEU A 217 24.29 -13.17 3.62
CA LEU A 217 23.05 -13.89 3.34
C LEU A 217 21.96 -13.54 4.37
N ILE A 218 22.29 -13.59 5.66
CA ILE A 218 21.39 -13.21 6.76
C ILE A 218 20.93 -11.76 6.58
N ALA A 219 21.86 -10.84 6.30
CA ALA A 219 21.54 -9.42 6.08
C ALA A 219 20.65 -9.24 4.85
N SER A 220 20.92 -9.94 3.74
CA SER A 220 20.10 -9.87 2.52
C SER A 220 18.69 -10.41 2.74
N TYR A 221 18.57 -11.54 3.44
CA TYR A 221 17.27 -12.12 3.81
C TYR A 221 16.47 -11.19 4.71
N PHE A 222 17.11 -10.66 5.77
CA PHE A 222 16.49 -9.71 6.70
C PHE A 222 16.03 -8.44 5.98
N LEU A 223 16.86 -7.89 5.09
CA LEU A 223 16.55 -6.70 4.31
C LEU A 223 15.36 -6.94 3.37
N ASN A 224 15.37 -8.06 2.64
CA ASN A 224 14.28 -8.43 1.73
C ASN A 224 12.95 -8.66 2.48
N TYR A 225 13.01 -9.35 3.62
CA TYR A 225 11.85 -9.56 4.48
C TYR A 225 11.29 -8.22 5.00
N SER A 226 12.17 -7.32 5.46
CA SER A 226 11.79 -5.97 5.90
C SER A 226 11.06 -5.21 4.80
N PHE A 227 11.67 -5.08 3.62
CA PHE A 227 11.07 -4.35 2.51
C PHE A 227 9.74 -4.96 2.06
N THR A 228 9.65 -6.29 2.03
CA THR A 228 8.41 -7.01 1.71
C THR A 228 7.29 -6.63 2.67
N VAL A 229 7.53 -6.78 3.97
CA VAL A 229 6.55 -6.54 5.02
C VAL A 229 6.07 -5.07 5.00
N PHE A 230 6.99 -4.12 4.90
CA PHE A 230 6.62 -2.71 4.82
C PHE A 230 5.91 -2.34 3.52
N THR A 231 6.33 -2.87 2.37
CA THR A 231 5.67 -2.61 1.07
C THR A 231 4.22 -3.09 1.11
N VAL A 232 4.00 -4.31 1.61
CA VAL A 232 2.65 -4.88 1.76
C VAL A 232 1.82 -4.05 2.73
N ALA A 233 2.38 -3.62 3.87
CA ALA A 233 1.68 -2.76 4.82
C ALA A 233 1.25 -1.41 4.21
N VAL A 234 2.15 -0.72 3.51
CA VAL A 234 1.86 0.54 2.80
C VAL A 234 0.77 0.33 1.74
N SER A 235 0.82 -0.78 1.03
CA SER A 235 -0.16 -1.15 0.01
C SER A 235 -1.56 -1.32 0.60
N ILE A 236 -1.67 -2.08 1.69
CA ILE A 236 -2.93 -2.32 2.40
C ILE A 236 -3.51 -1.02 2.95
N LEU A 237 -2.67 -0.20 3.60
CA LEU A 237 -3.06 1.10 4.12
C LEU A 237 -3.57 2.00 3.00
N SER A 238 -2.91 2.02 1.85
CA SER A 238 -3.32 2.83 0.69
C SER A 238 -4.67 2.35 0.14
N CYS A 239 -4.80 1.06 -0.18
CA CYS A 239 -6.02 0.47 -0.73
C CYS A 239 -7.21 0.62 0.21
N CYS A 240 -7.07 0.23 1.48
CA CYS A 240 -8.18 0.26 2.44
C CYS A 240 -8.69 1.69 2.70
N ASN A 241 -7.79 2.68 2.73
CA ASN A 241 -8.20 4.07 2.95
C ASN A 241 -8.84 4.67 1.70
N VAL A 242 -8.35 4.36 0.50
CA VAL A 242 -9.02 4.77 -0.75
C VAL A 242 -10.43 4.16 -0.84
N HIS A 243 -10.57 2.85 -0.58
CA HIS A 243 -11.89 2.18 -0.53
C HIS A 243 -12.83 2.83 0.49
N LEU A 244 -12.32 3.17 1.68
CA LEU A 244 -13.11 3.81 2.72
C LEU A 244 -13.63 5.19 2.29
N ILE A 245 -12.82 5.98 1.58
CA ILE A 245 -13.23 7.30 1.09
C ILE A 245 -14.23 7.16 -0.06
N LEU A 246 -14.01 6.25 -1.01
CA LEU A 246 -14.97 5.97 -2.09
C LEU A 246 -16.33 5.54 -1.53
N ARG A 247 -16.33 4.62 -0.55
CA ARG A 247 -17.56 4.21 0.14
C ARG A 247 -18.30 5.41 0.74
N ARG A 248 -17.58 6.30 1.43
CA ARG A 248 -18.17 7.51 2.04
C ARG A 248 -18.68 8.48 0.99
N LEU A 249 -17.95 8.66 -0.10
CA LEU A 249 -18.33 9.51 -1.22
C LEU A 249 -19.65 9.04 -1.84
N ILE A 250 -19.75 7.77 -2.19
CA ILE A 250 -20.96 7.16 -2.76
C ILE A 250 -22.14 7.29 -1.80
N LYS A 251 -21.91 7.02 -0.50
CA LYS A 251 -22.95 7.16 0.52
C LYS A 251 -23.42 8.61 0.66
N SER A 252 -22.49 9.56 0.74
CA SER A 252 -22.80 10.99 0.89
C SER A 252 -23.56 11.52 -0.32
N TYR A 253 -23.16 11.11 -1.53
CA TYR A 253 -23.89 11.43 -2.75
C TYR A 253 -25.33 10.89 -2.68
N GLY A 254 -25.50 9.62 -2.30
CA GLY A 254 -26.84 9.03 -2.17
C GLY A 254 -27.69 9.66 -1.06
N ASP A 255 -27.09 10.13 0.03
CA ASP A 255 -27.81 10.86 1.10
C ASP A 255 -28.25 12.25 0.57
N SER A 256 -27.33 13.00 -0.05
CA SER A 256 -27.60 14.32 -0.63
C SER A 256 -28.63 14.26 -1.76
N LEU A 257 -28.58 13.24 -2.62
CA LEU A 257 -29.55 13.04 -3.69
C LEU A 257 -30.97 12.85 -3.14
N VAL A 258 -31.13 12.03 -2.09
CA VAL A 258 -32.43 11.82 -1.43
C VAL A 258 -32.93 13.11 -0.79
N GLU A 259 -32.05 13.87 -0.14
CA GLU A 259 -32.40 15.13 0.51
C GLU A 259 -32.83 16.19 -0.51
N ASN A 260 -32.03 16.39 -1.57
CA ASN A 260 -32.31 17.34 -2.65
C ASN A 260 -33.65 17.04 -3.33
N ILE A 261 -33.94 15.75 -3.56
CA ILE A 261 -35.22 15.35 -4.16
C ILE A 261 -36.37 15.46 -3.16
N LYS A 262 -36.17 15.28 -1.85
CA LYS A 262 -37.27 15.46 -0.88
C LYS A 262 -37.56 16.92 -0.56
N SER A 263 -36.57 17.81 -0.60
CA SER A 263 -36.80 19.23 -0.38
C SER A 263 -37.59 19.83 -1.55
N ASP A 264 -38.78 20.37 -1.30
CA ASP A 264 -39.61 21.10 -2.29
C ASP A 264 -38.95 22.41 -2.78
N SER A 265 -37.77 22.75 -2.27
CA SER A 265 -37.05 23.97 -2.59
C SER A 265 -36.31 23.87 -3.93
N SER A 266 -37.03 24.24 -4.98
CA SER A 266 -36.53 24.86 -6.22
C SER A 266 -35.74 23.99 -7.21
N LYS A 267 -36.28 23.89 -8.44
CA LYS A 267 -35.62 23.47 -9.68
C LYS A 267 -34.74 22.23 -9.52
N GLU A 268 -35.38 21.07 -9.51
CA GLU A 268 -34.71 19.77 -9.63
C GLU A 268 -33.77 19.81 -10.86
N ASN A 269 -32.48 19.96 -10.59
CA ASN A 269 -31.44 20.01 -11.62
C ASN A 269 -30.80 18.62 -11.70
N PHE A 270 -31.58 17.67 -12.22
CA PHE A 270 -31.13 16.29 -12.39
C PHE A 270 -29.91 16.20 -13.30
N ALA A 271 -29.77 17.10 -14.29
CA ALA A 271 -28.56 17.24 -15.09
C ALA A 271 -27.30 17.49 -14.22
N LYS A 272 -27.37 18.36 -13.20
CA LYS A 272 -26.27 18.57 -12.25
C LYS A 272 -25.98 17.31 -11.46
N GLU A 273 -27.00 16.64 -10.92
CA GLU A 273 -26.81 15.40 -10.16
C GLU A 273 -26.20 14.27 -11.00
N PHE A 274 -26.60 14.16 -12.27
CA PHE A 274 -26.02 13.22 -13.22
C PHE A 274 -24.56 13.54 -13.53
N SER A 275 -24.22 14.83 -13.70
CA SER A 275 -22.84 15.25 -13.90
C SER A 275 -21.95 14.89 -12.69
N THR A 276 -22.46 15.08 -11.47
CA THR A 276 -21.79 14.68 -10.22
C THR A 276 -21.61 13.17 -10.16
N PHE A 277 -22.65 12.39 -10.48
CA PHE A 277 -22.56 10.94 -10.52
C PHE A 277 -21.50 10.45 -11.52
N ARG A 278 -21.45 11.01 -12.73
CA ARG A 278 -20.42 10.68 -13.72
C ARG A 278 -19.01 10.96 -13.21
N ARG A 279 -18.81 12.07 -12.48
CA ARG A 279 -17.52 12.37 -11.83
C ARG A 279 -17.17 11.32 -10.76
N ILE A 280 -18.13 10.82 -10.00
CA ILE A 280 -17.90 9.73 -9.01
C ILE A 280 -17.47 8.45 -9.72
N ILE A 281 -18.16 8.04 -10.78
CA ILE A 281 -17.80 6.84 -11.54
C ILE A 281 -16.41 6.98 -12.17
N TYR A 282 -16.10 8.15 -12.73
CA TYR A 282 -14.76 8.43 -13.25
C TYR A 282 -13.68 8.30 -12.15
N ALA A 283 -13.87 8.96 -11.00
CA ALA A 283 -12.92 8.90 -9.89
C ALA A 283 -12.76 7.47 -9.32
N MET A 284 -13.83 6.68 -9.32
CA MET A 284 -13.79 5.28 -8.91
C MET A 284 -12.99 4.42 -9.91
N ASN A 285 -13.19 4.62 -11.21
CA ASN A 285 -12.43 3.91 -12.24
C ASN A 285 -10.94 4.27 -12.20
N GLU A 286 -10.60 5.55 -11.98
CA GLU A 286 -9.21 5.95 -11.76
C GLU A 286 -8.62 5.30 -10.50
N ALA A 287 -9.41 5.18 -9.44
CA ALA A 287 -8.98 4.51 -8.22
C ALA A 287 -8.75 3.01 -8.42
N ASP A 288 -9.62 2.35 -9.18
CA ASP A 288 -9.44 0.94 -9.53
C ASP A 288 -8.22 0.75 -10.43
N ASP A 289 -8.01 1.59 -11.46
CA ASP A 289 -6.79 1.53 -12.28
C ASP A 289 -5.52 1.69 -11.43
N ALA A 290 -5.51 2.66 -10.52
CA ALA A 290 -4.36 2.90 -9.66
C ALA A 290 -4.08 1.76 -8.67
N MET A 291 -5.10 1.08 -8.15
CA MET A 291 -4.95 0.12 -7.04
C MET A 291 -5.09 -1.35 -7.46
N SER A 292 -5.73 -1.65 -8.58
CA SER A 292 -6.12 -3.03 -8.94
C SER A 292 -4.91 -3.97 -9.04
N PHE A 293 -3.78 -3.53 -9.60
CA PHE A 293 -2.53 -4.29 -9.65
C PHE A 293 -1.96 -4.57 -8.25
N ILE A 294 -1.93 -3.54 -7.40
CA ILE A 294 -1.45 -3.64 -6.01
C ILE A 294 -2.31 -4.62 -5.23
N VAL A 295 -3.63 -4.52 -5.38
CA VAL A 295 -4.61 -5.40 -4.75
C VAL A 295 -4.39 -6.85 -5.18
N PHE A 296 -4.23 -7.10 -6.48
CA PHE A 296 -3.98 -8.43 -7.04
C PHE A 296 -2.75 -9.10 -6.40
N PHE A 297 -1.59 -8.45 -6.44
CA PHE A 297 -0.37 -9.03 -5.86
C PHE A 297 -0.40 -9.08 -4.33
N THR A 298 -1.17 -8.22 -3.66
CA THR A 298 -1.41 -8.33 -2.22
C THR A 298 -2.16 -9.62 -1.90
N TYR A 299 -3.18 -9.98 -2.68
CA TYR A 299 -3.87 -11.26 -2.54
C TYR A 299 -2.94 -12.45 -2.80
N VAL A 300 -2.10 -12.40 -3.84
CA VAL A 300 -1.08 -13.42 -4.11
C VAL A 300 -0.13 -13.59 -2.91
N THR A 301 0.28 -12.48 -2.30
CA THR A 301 1.14 -12.48 -1.10
C THR A 301 0.44 -13.18 0.09
N CYS A 302 -0.83 -12.84 0.35
CA CYS A 302 -1.62 -13.48 1.41
C CYS A 302 -1.81 -14.99 1.19
N ILE A 303 -2.14 -15.40 -0.04
CA ILE A 303 -2.30 -16.81 -0.42
C ILE A 303 -0.97 -17.55 -0.26
N SER A 304 0.13 -16.95 -0.70
CA SER A 304 1.48 -17.52 -0.54
C SER A 304 1.86 -17.71 0.92
N CYS A 305 1.54 -16.74 1.79
CA CYS A 305 1.72 -16.88 3.24
C CYS A 305 0.88 -18.03 3.83
N PHE A 306 -0.36 -18.22 3.38
CA PHE A 306 -1.19 -19.35 3.82
C PHE A 306 -0.51 -20.69 3.49
N PHE A 307 -0.10 -20.87 2.23
CA PHE A 307 0.56 -22.10 1.80
C PHE A 307 1.93 -22.29 2.44
N ASN A 308 2.65 -21.21 2.73
CA ASN A 308 3.91 -21.28 3.47
C ASN A 308 3.69 -21.80 4.90
N THR A 309 2.71 -21.26 5.62
CA THR A 309 2.37 -21.76 6.96
C THR A 309 1.95 -23.21 6.91
N LEU A 310 1.07 -23.58 5.97
CA LEU A 310 0.63 -24.96 5.80
C LEU A 310 1.82 -25.90 5.48
N SER A 311 2.72 -25.50 4.60
CA SER A 311 3.91 -26.29 4.26
C SER A 311 4.82 -26.49 5.48
N GLY A 312 4.92 -25.49 6.36
CA GLY A 312 5.62 -25.62 7.63
C GLY A 312 4.94 -26.57 8.61
N PHE A 313 3.60 -26.58 8.66
CA PHE A 313 2.83 -27.58 9.43
C PHE A 313 3.08 -29.00 8.92
N LEU A 314 3.09 -29.20 7.60
CA LEU A 314 3.26 -30.52 6.97
C LEU A 314 4.68 -31.07 7.05
N ALA A 315 5.69 -30.19 7.10
CA ALA A 315 7.08 -30.61 7.11
C ALA A 315 7.47 -31.48 8.32
N SER A 316 6.62 -31.55 9.37
CA SER A 316 6.54 -32.48 10.53
C SER A 316 7.81 -32.82 11.34
N ASN A 317 9.01 -32.53 10.86
CA ASN A 317 10.27 -32.83 11.50
C ASN A 317 10.92 -31.52 11.97
N GLY A 318 10.76 -31.16 13.24
CA GLY A 318 11.54 -30.09 13.89
C GLY A 318 10.96 -28.68 13.87
N VAL A 319 9.95 -28.38 13.05
CA VAL A 319 9.40 -27.02 12.96
C VAL A 319 8.68 -26.60 14.27
N PHE A 320 7.92 -27.50 14.88
CA PHE A 320 7.26 -27.26 16.18
C PHE A 320 8.19 -27.39 17.37
N GLU A 321 9.39 -27.93 17.19
CA GLU A 321 10.39 -28.04 18.25
C GLU A 321 11.07 -26.70 18.55
N LYS A 322 11.04 -25.76 17.59
CA LYS A 322 11.58 -24.40 17.72
C LYS A 322 10.42 -23.40 17.96
N PRO A 323 10.13 -22.97 19.21
CA PRO A 323 8.97 -22.13 19.51
C PRO A 323 8.93 -20.80 18.73
N CYS A 324 10.10 -20.21 18.43
CA CYS A 324 10.20 -18.97 17.66
C CYS A 324 9.68 -19.15 16.23
N LEU A 325 10.01 -20.27 15.58
CA LEU A 325 9.56 -20.57 14.22
C LEU A 325 8.05 -20.84 14.17
N ALA A 326 7.55 -21.63 15.13
CA ALA A 326 6.11 -21.87 15.27
C ALA A 326 5.33 -20.55 15.49
N ALA A 327 5.85 -19.66 16.35
CA ALA A 327 5.24 -18.35 16.60
C ALA A 327 5.26 -17.46 15.35
N GLU A 328 6.39 -17.37 14.62
CA GLU A 328 6.50 -16.60 13.38
C GLU A 328 5.50 -17.07 12.32
N MET A 329 5.36 -18.39 12.12
CA MET A 329 4.41 -18.95 11.16
C MET A 329 2.96 -18.72 11.56
N ALA A 330 2.63 -18.89 12.84
CA ALA A 330 1.28 -18.65 13.36
C ALA A 330 0.89 -17.17 13.19
N LEU A 331 1.79 -16.26 13.53
CA LEU A 331 1.57 -14.82 13.36
C LEU A 331 1.47 -14.42 11.89
N THR A 332 2.35 -14.95 11.04
CA THR A 332 2.31 -14.72 9.58
C THR A 332 0.96 -15.15 9.00
N PHE A 333 0.43 -16.29 9.43
CA PHE A 333 -0.88 -16.78 9.05
C PHE A 333 -2.01 -15.85 9.52
N ILE A 334 -2.04 -15.53 10.81
CA ILE A 334 -3.04 -14.65 11.41
C ILE A 334 -3.06 -13.31 10.68
N PHE A 335 -1.89 -12.71 10.42
CA PHE A 335 -1.81 -11.46 9.68
C PHE A 335 -2.28 -11.59 8.24
N SER A 336 -1.93 -12.68 7.56
CA SER A 336 -2.39 -12.89 6.19
C SER A 336 -3.92 -12.98 6.12
N VAL A 337 -4.55 -13.67 7.08
CA VAL A 337 -6.03 -13.74 7.20
C VAL A 337 -6.64 -12.37 7.51
N ILE A 338 -6.06 -11.62 8.46
CA ILE A 338 -6.55 -10.28 8.82
C ILE A 338 -6.44 -9.33 7.63
N ILE A 339 -5.30 -9.34 6.93
CA ILE A 339 -5.04 -8.51 5.76
C ILE A 339 -6.02 -8.85 4.65
N PHE A 340 -6.13 -10.13 4.30
CA PHE A 340 -7.03 -10.64 3.28
C PHE A 340 -8.48 -10.23 3.58
N SER A 341 -8.92 -10.40 4.82
CA SER A 341 -10.28 -10.07 5.26
C SER A 341 -10.51 -8.56 5.24
N THR A 342 -9.57 -7.75 5.72
CA THR A 342 -9.69 -6.29 5.77
C THR A 342 -9.76 -5.69 4.37
N MET A 343 -8.85 -6.12 3.48
CA MET A 343 -8.86 -5.74 2.07
C MET A 343 -10.19 -6.07 1.42
N THR A 344 -10.65 -7.32 1.56
CA THR A 344 -11.89 -7.78 0.92
C THR A 344 -13.12 -7.06 1.48
N CYS A 345 -13.21 -6.90 2.79
CA CYS A 345 -14.31 -6.18 3.43
C CYS A 345 -14.33 -4.72 3.00
N SER A 346 -13.19 -4.03 2.97
CA SER A 346 -13.12 -2.62 2.56
C SER A 346 -13.58 -2.41 1.12
N ALA A 347 -13.14 -3.26 0.18
CA ALA A 347 -13.55 -3.22 -1.21
C ALA A 347 -15.04 -3.58 -1.37
N ALA A 348 -15.51 -4.63 -0.70
CA ALA A 348 -16.91 -5.06 -0.78
C ALA A 348 -17.89 -4.03 -0.19
N GLU A 349 -17.44 -3.21 0.76
CA GLU A 349 -18.24 -2.09 1.27
C GLU A 349 -18.45 -0.98 0.23
N VAL A 350 -17.53 -0.80 -0.73
CA VAL A 350 -17.72 0.11 -1.87
C VAL A 350 -18.86 -0.40 -2.75
N SER A 351 -18.82 -1.69 -3.13
CA SER A 351 -19.90 -2.31 -3.92
C SER A 351 -21.24 -2.29 -3.18
N THR A 352 -21.22 -2.56 -1.87
CA THR A 352 -22.44 -2.46 -1.03
C THR A 352 -22.99 -1.04 -1.00
N ALA A 353 -22.14 -0.01 -0.99
CA ALA A 353 -22.58 1.38 -1.06
C ALA A 353 -23.20 1.70 -2.44
N GLY A 354 -22.64 1.16 -3.52
CA GLY A 354 -23.21 1.25 -4.87
C GLY A 354 -24.60 0.63 -4.97
N GLU A 355 -24.77 -0.59 -4.47
CA GLU A 355 -26.08 -1.27 -4.47
C GLU A 355 -27.12 -0.53 -3.62
N ARG A 356 -26.71 0.04 -2.48
CA ARG A 356 -27.59 0.91 -1.68
C ARG A 356 -27.98 2.18 -2.40
N LEU A 357 -27.08 2.77 -3.19
CA LEU A 357 -27.39 3.93 -4.02
C LEU A 357 -28.46 3.57 -5.07
N LYS A 358 -28.30 2.43 -5.76
CA LYS A 358 -29.31 1.91 -6.72
C LYS A 358 -30.69 1.72 -6.06
N GLN A 359 -30.71 1.09 -4.88
CA GLN A 359 -31.95 0.90 -4.11
C GLN A 359 -32.60 2.23 -3.70
N ARG A 360 -31.80 3.22 -3.28
CA ARG A 360 -32.33 4.54 -2.91
C ARG A 360 -32.95 5.26 -4.09
N VAL A 361 -32.32 5.21 -5.27
CA VAL A 361 -32.89 5.82 -6.48
C VAL A 361 -34.22 5.18 -6.86
N LEU A 362 -34.36 3.86 -6.71
CA LEU A 362 -35.64 3.17 -6.89
C LEU A 362 -36.70 3.66 -5.90
N CYS A 363 -36.36 3.89 -4.63
CA CYS A 363 -37.32 4.44 -3.68
C CYS A 363 -37.71 5.90 -4.00
N ILE A 364 -36.81 6.67 -4.60
CA ILE A 364 -37.08 8.07 -4.96
C ILE A 364 -37.93 8.17 -6.23
N SER A 365 -37.87 7.19 -7.15
CA SER A 365 -38.68 7.25 -8.38
C SER A 365 -40.18 7.34 -8.09
N ASP A 366 -40.66 6.72 -7.01
CA ASP A 366 -42.07 6.81 -6.61
C ASP A 366 -42.45 8.24 -6.18
N ILE A 367 -41.53 8.94 -5.50
CA ILE A 367 -41.72 10.33 -5.06
C ILE A 367 -41.75 11.27 -6.27
N VAL A 368 -40.81 11.08 -7.21
CA VAL A 368 -40.70 11.87 -8.44
C VAL A 368 -41.96 11.72 -9.31
N LEU A 369 -42.48 10.49 -9.44
CA LEU A 369 -43.72 10.23 -10.20
C LEU A 369 -44.95 10.92 -9.59
N GLN A 370 -45.00 11.13 -8.28
CA GLN A 370 -46.10 11.82 -7.60
C GLN A 370 -46.04 13.35 -7.75
N ARG A 371 -44.89 13.92 -8.12
CA ARG A 371 -44.64 15.37 -8.14
C ARG A 371 -45.11 16.12 -9.39
N ASN A 372 -45.70 15.44 -10.38
CA ASN A 372 -46.17 16.04 -11.64
C ASN A 372 -45.11 16.96 -12.30
N LEU A 373 -43.88 16.46 -12.41
CA LEU A 373 -42.75 17.23 -12.96
C LEU A 373 -42.91 17.51 -14.47
N PRO A 374 -42.28 18.58 -14.98
CA PRO A 374 -42.18 18.80 -16.41
C PRO A 374 -41.53 17.62 -17.14
N SER A 375 -41.93 17.38 -18.40
CA SER A 375 -41.42 16.28 -19.22
C SER A 375 -39.89 16.26 -19.32
N ASP A 376 -39.26 17.43 -19.43
CA ASP A 376 -37.79 17.52 -19.52
C ASP A 376 -37.11 17.07 -18.21
N ALA A 377 -37.63 17.48 -17.06
CA ALA A 377 -37.11 17.06 -15.76
C ALA A 377 -37.30 15.55 -15.53
N LEU A 378 -38.44 15.00 -15.96
CA LEU A 378 -38.69 13.56 -15.91
C LEU A 378 -37.69 12.80 -16.78
N MET A 379 -37.40 13.29 -17.98
CA MET A 379 -36.40 12.71 -18.88
C MET A 379 -34.99 12.74 -18.27
N GLU A 380 -34.58 13.87 -17.68
CA GLU A 380 -33.30 13.96 -16.98
C GLU A 380 -33.20 12.99 -15.79
N PHE A 381 -34.28 12.84 -15.01
CA PHE A 381 -34.35 11.87 -13.93
C PHE A 381 -34.26 10.42 -14.42
N MET A 382 -34.90 10.10 -15.55
CA MET A 382 -34.79 8.79 -16.18
C MET A 382 -33.35 8.48 -16.61
N ILE A 383 -32.66 9.45 -17.22
CA ILE A 383 -31.24 9.33 -17.60
C ILE A 383 -30.35 9.12 -16.36
N LEU A 384 -30.58 9.90 -15.30
CA LEU A 384 -29.86 9.75 -14.03
C LEU A 384 -30.06 8.35 -13.45
N THR A 385 -31.31 7.89 -13.39
CA THR A 385 -31.68 6.59 -12.83
C THR A 385 -31.09 5.44 -13.64
N ASP A 386 -31.16 5.51 -14.96
CA ASP A 386 -30.55 4.51 -15.84
C ASP A 386 -29.03 4.47 -15.68
N GLY A 387 -28.37 5.64 -15.63
CA GLY A 387 -26.95 5.74 -15.37
C GLY A 387 -26.54 5.11 -14.04
N ILE A 388 -27.31 5.34 -12.96
CA ILE A 388 -27.02 4.74 -11.65
C ILE A 388 -27.25 3.22 -11.64
N LYS A 389 -28.32 2.75 -12.29
CA LYS A 389 -28.63 1.30 -12.38
C LYS A 389 -27.58 0.52 -13.16
N THR A 390 -27.14 1.07 -14.29
CA THR A 390 -26.22 0.41 -15.22
C THR A 390 -24.75 0.51 -14.78
N ALA A 391 -24.40 1.47 -13.93
CA ALA A 391 -23.04 1.61 -13.43
C ALA A 391 -22.56 0.40 -12.63
N ASN A 392 -21.39 -0.11 -13.01
CA ASN A 392 -20.66 -1.12 -12.25
C ASN A 392 -19.83 -0.45 -11.15
N ILE A 393 -20.36 -0.42 -9.92
CA ILE A 393 -19.67 0.12 -8.74
C ILE A 393 -19.00 -1.03 -8.01
N SER A 394 -17.80 -1.39 -8.43
CA SER A 394 -17.01 -2.43 -7.77
C SER A 394 -15.50 -2.22 -7.97
N MET A 395 -14.71 -2.76 -7.05
CA MET A 395 -13.24 -2.76 -7.13
C MET A 395 -12.76 -4.12 -7.64
N THR A 396 -11.65 -4.15 -8.39
CA THR A 396 -11.12 -5.34 -9.04
C THR A 396 -9.68 -5.64 -8.61
N GLY A 397 -9.30 -6.91 -8.71
CA GLY A 397 -7.91 -7.35 -8.67
C GLY A 397 -7.37 -7.44 -10.09
N TRP A 398 -6.69 -6.39 -10.54
CA TRP A 398 -6.11 -6.22 -11.87
C TRP A 398 -7.07 -6.57 -13.03
N GLY A 399 -8.36 -6.27 -12.88
CA GLY A 399 -9.41 -6.64 -13.84
C GLY A 399 -9.73 -8.14 -13.94
N MET A 400 -9.00 -9.02 -13.22
CA MET A 400 -9.18 -10.47 -13.30
C MET A 400 -10.35 -10.97 -12.44
N PHE A 401 -10.61 -10.33 -11.31
CA PHE A 401 -11.71 -10.68 -10.43
C PHE A 401 -12.30 -9.46 -9.74
N THR A 402 -13.61 -9.47 -9.53
CA THR A 402 -14.31 -8.47 -8.73
C THR A 402 -14.25 -8.84 -7.24
N ILE A 403 -13.87 -7.88 -6.41
CA ILE A 403 -13.70 -8.11 -4.98
C ILE A 403 -15.06 -8.04 -4.28
N THR A 404 -15.63 -9.21 -4.00
CA THR A 404 -16.93 -9.34 -3.32
C THR A 404 -16.76 -10.06 -1.98
N ARG A 405 -17.77 -10.01 -1.12
CA ARG A 405 -17.75 -10.83 0.12
C ARG A 405 -17.69 -12.34 -0.19
N GLY A 406 -18.31 -12.76 -1.30
CA GLY A 406 -18.26 -14.14 -1.77
C GLY A 406 -16.85 -14.60 -2.14
N PHE A 407 -16.00 -13.69 -2.63
CA PHE A 407 -14.60 -13.98 -2.95
C PHE A 407 -13.81 -14.51 -1.74
N VAL A 408 -14.10 -14.02 -0.53
CA VAL A 408 -13.48 -14.55 0.71
C VAL A 408 -13.83 -16.01 0.90
N LEU A 409 -15.12 -16.34 0.81
CA LEU A 409 -15.61 -17.68 1.07
C LEU A 409 -15.06 -18.66 0.03
N SER A 410 -15.04 -18.28 -1.25
CA SER A 410 -14.44 -19.08 -2.31
C SER A 410 -12.94 -19.30 -2.09
N THR A 411 -12.20 -18.26 -1.75
CA THR A 411 -10.76 -18.37 -1.52
C THR A 411 -10.46 -19.24 -0.30
N VAL A 412 -11.16 -19.03 0.82
CA VAL A 412 -11.02 -19.88 2.02
C VAL A 412 -11.35 -21.33 1.71
N GLY A 413 -12.42 -21.60 0.95
CA GLY A 413 -12.76 -22.95 0.50
C GLY A 413 -11.62 -23.59 -0.30
N VAL A 414 -11.08 -22.87 -1.29
CA VAL A 414 -9.93 -23.31 -2.09
C VAL A 414 -8.71 -23.60 -1.22
N LEU A 415 -8.36 -22.69 -0.31
CA LEU A 415 -7.22 -22.83 0.60
C LEU A 415 -7.36 -24.05 1.52
N ILE A 416 -8.56 -24.29 2.06
CA ILE A 416 -8.84 -25.47 2.88
C ILE A 416 -8.76 -26.75 2.04
N THR A 417 -9.40 -26.78 0.86
CA THR A 417 -9.41 -27.96 -0.02
C THR A 417 -8.00 -28.33 -0.44
N TYR A 418 -7.21 -27.39 -0.97
CA TYR A 418 -5.82 -27.67 -1.32
C TYR A 418 -4.98 -27.98 -0.09
N GLY A 419 -5.30 -27.39 1.06
CA GLY A 419 -4.60 -27.71 2.30
C GLY A 419 -4.80 -29.15 2.75
N VAL A 420 -6.03 -29.64 2.69
CA VAL A 420 -6.37 -31.04 2.98
C VAL A 420 -5.74 -31.98 1.95
N LEU A 421 -5.77 -31.64 0.66
CA LEU A 421 -5.14 -32.45 -0.37
C LEU A 421 -3.62 -32.56 -0.14
N LEU A 422 -2.95 -31.46 0.16
CA LEU A 422 -1.52 -31.48 0.48
C LEU A 422 -1.22 -32.31 1.74
N PHE A 423 -2.08 -32.27 2.75
CA PHE A 423 -1.96 -33.13 3.94
C PHE A 423 -2.13 -34.63 3.63
N GLN A 424 -2.94 -34.98 2.63
CA GLN A 424 -3.15 -36.39 2.26
C GLN A 424 -2.03 -36.96 1.39
N PHE A 425 -1.34 -36.11 0.60
CA PHE A 425 -0.33 -36.53 -0.37
C PHE A 425 1.13 -36.24 0.05
N GLY A 426 1.34 -35.42 1.06
CA GLY A 426 2.66 -35.13 1.65
C GLY A 426 2.86 -35.91 2.93
#